data_AF-A0A946NVX3-F1
#
_entry.id   AF-A0A946NVX3-F1
#
_cell.length_a   1.000
_cell.length_b   1.000
_cell.length_c   1.000
_cell.angle_alpha   90.00
_cell.angle_beta   90.00
_cell.angle_gamma   90.00
#
_symmetry.space_group_name_H-M   'P 1'
#
loop_
_entity.id
_entity.type
_entity.pdbx_description
1 polymer ?
#
loop_
_entity_poly.entity_id
_entity_poly.type
_entity_poly.pdbx_seq_one_letter_code
_entity_poly.pdbx_strand_id
1 'polypeptide(L)' 'MKKLILIFLLTSHYCFSQKNIYPINTGESCSYQIYYGFINAGHAIYSVTKKNEEISVIVQGRSNSVVDLFFKIRDRYE' A
#
# COMPACT_ATOMS: atom_id res chain seq x y z
N MET A 1 -0.81 25.66 -41.96
CA MET A 1 -1.91 24.73 -41.58
C MET A 1 -1.41 23.47 -40.89
N LYS A 2 -0.43 22.73 -41.45
CA LYS A 2 0.12 21.49 -40.83
C LYS A 2 0.61 21.65 -39.37
N LYS A 3 1.22 22.79 -39.03
CA LYS A 3 1.72 23.08 -37.67
C LYS A 3 0.60 23.24 -36.62
N LEU A 4 -0.57 23.77 -37.01
CA LEU A 4 -1.73 23.94 -36.11
C LEU A 4 -2.37 22.59 -35.78
N ILE A 5 -2.43 21.68 -36.77
CA ILE A 5 -2.91 20.31 -36.58
C ILE A 5 -2.02 19.55 -35.59
N LEU A 6 -0.69 19.75 -35.68
CA LEU A 6 0.27 19.13 -34.77
C LEU A 6 0.08 19.61 -33.32
N ILE A 7 -0.16 20.91 -33.12
CA ILE A 7 -0.43 21.50 -31.80
C ILE A 7 -1.73 20.91 -31.22
N PHE A 8 -2.78 20.82 -32.02
CA PHE A 8 -4.06 20.26 -31.60
C PHE A 8 -3.94 18.79 -31.14
N LEU A 9 -3.15 17.98 -31.88
CA LEU A 9 -2.84 16.59 -31.52
C LEU A 9 -2.04 16.45 -30.22
N LEU A 10 -1.11 17.37 -29.95
CA LEU A 10 -0.31 17.33 -28.72
C LEU A 10 -1.12 17.79 -27.50
N THR A 11 -2.09 18.68 -27.67
CA THR A 11 -2.89 19.22 -26.57
C THR A 11 -3.98 18.27 -26.05
N SER A 12 -4.44 17.29 -26.84
CA SER A 12 -5.49 16.36 -26.42
C SER A 12 -5.09 15.44 -25.26
N HIS A 13 -3.78 15.26 -25.03
CA HIS A 13 -3.28 14.41 -23.95
C HIS A 13 -3.33 15.07 -22.56
N TYR A 14 -3.55 16.39 -22.49
CA TYR A 14 -3.60 17.11 -21.21
C TYR A 14 -5.00 17.24 -20.61
N CYS A 15 -6.07 16.90 -21.37
CA CYS A 15 -7.45 17.07 -20.90
C CYS A 15 -7.97 15.93 -20.02
N PHE A 16 -7.27 14.81 -19.92
CA PHE A 16 -7.69 13.66 -19.12
C PHE A 16 -6.69 13.40 -18.00
N SER A 17 -6.81 14.17 -16.91
CA SER A 17 -6.15 13.79 -15.65
C SER A 17 -6.82 12.52 -15.11
N GLN A 18 -6.03 11.48 -14.85
CA GLN A 18 -6.56 10.24 -14.27
C GLN A 18 -7.03 10.52 -12.84
N LYS A 19 -8.28 10.20 -12.53
CA LYS A 19 -8.75 10.19 -11.15
C LYS A 19 -8.00 9.07 -10.42
N ASN A 20 -7.32 9.40 -9.32
CA ASN A 20 -6.66 8.40 -8.46
C ASN A 20 -7.69 7.49 -7.82
N ILE A 21 -8.10 6.45 -8.56
CA ILE A 21 -8.94 5.37 -8.05
C ILE A 21 -7.98 4.32 -7.51
N TYR A 22 -7.69 4.40 -6.22
CA TYR A 22 -6.97 3.32 -5.55
C TYR A 22 -7.87 2.08 -5.52
N PRO A 23 -7.38 0.91 -5.99
CA PRO A 23 -8.13 -0.34 -6.03
C PRO A 23 -8.14 -1.01 -4.64
N ILE A 24 -8.47 -0.23 -3.61
CA ILE A 24 -8.44 -0.64 -2.21
C ILE A 24 -9.79 -0.28 -1.59
N ASN A 25 -10.39 -1.24 -0.92
CA ASN A 25 -11.65 -1.09 -0.20
C ASN A 25 -11.43 -0.99 1.31
N THR A 26 -12.34 -0.29 1.99
CA THR A 26 -12.33 -0.23 3.46
C THR A 26 -12.58 -1.60 4.05
N GLY A 27 -11.74 -2.00 5.00
CA GLY A 27 -11.82 -3.30 5.67
C GLY A 27 -10.99 -4.39 4.97
N GLU A 28 -10.33 -4.09 3.85
CA GLU A 28 -9.34 -5.00 3.29
C GLU A 28 -8.18 -5.18 4.27
N SER A 29 -7.74 -6.42 4.40
CA SER A 29 -6.57 -6.77 5.20
C SER A 29 -5.69 -7.77 4.47
N CYS A 30 -4.38 -7.62 4.67
CA CYS A 30 -3.37 -8.51 4.12
C CYS A 30 -2.47 -8.97 5.25
N SER A 31 -2.26 -10.29 5.36
CA SER A 31 -1.35 -10.87 6.33
C SER A 31 -0.09 -11.33 5.61
N TYR A 32 1.06 -10.87 6.08
CA TYR A 32 2.36 -11.21 5.53
C TYR A 32 3.19 -11.98 6.56
N GLN A 33 3.71 -13.13 6.13
CA GLN A 33 4.59 -13.96 6.96
C GLN A 33 6.04 -13.57 6.70
N ILE A 34 6.79 -13.30 7.77
CA ILE A 34 8.17 -12.83 7.70
C ILE A 34 9.08 -14.00 8.02
N TYR A 35 9.92 -14.36 7.06
CA TYR A 35 10.90 -15.45 7.21
C TYR A 35 12.32 -14.88 7.18
N TYR A 36 13.18 -15.43 8.04
CA TYR A 36 14.63 -15.25 7.98
C TYR A 36 15.27 -16.58 7.57
N GLY A 37 15.51 -16.75 6.27
CA GLY A 37 15.87 -18.05 5.70
C GLY A 37 14.77 -19.08 5.98
N PHE A 38 15.12 -20.16 6.69
CA PHE A 38 14.17 -21.22 7.07
C PHE A 38 13.42 -20.95 8.38
N ILE A 39 13.70 -19.84 9.05
CA ILE A 39 13.11 -19.51 10.36
C ILE A 39 11.90 -18.60 10.12
N ASN A 40 10.72 -19.01 10.58
CA ASN A 40 9.57 -18.12 10.62
C ASN A 40 9.76 -17.11 11.76
N ALA A 41 10.02 -15.85 11.40
CA ALA A 41 10.33 -14.79 12.34
C ALA A 41 9.08 -14.17 12.96
N GLY A 42 7.95 -14.19 12.26
CA GLY A 42 6.72 -13.55 12.70
C GLY A 42 5.78 -13.24 11.55
N HIS A 43 4.81 -12.39 11.82
CA HIS A 43 3.87 -11.90 10.82
C HIS A 43 3.56 -10.41 11.01
N ALA A 44 3.12 -9.78 9.93
CA ALA A 44 2.55 -8.45 9.93
C ALA A 44 1.15 -8.49 9.32
N ILE A 45 0.21 -7.79 9.94
CA ILE A 45 -1.15 -7.63 9.43
C ILE A 45 -1.34 -6.18 9.05
N TYR A 46 -1.65 -5.94 7.78
CA TYR A 46 -2.00 -4.63 7.22
C TYR A 46 -3.52 -4.54 7.15
N SER A 47 -4.10 -3.48 7.67
CA SER A 47 -5.53 -3.20 7.60
C SER A 47 -5.75 -1.81 7.02
N VAL A 48 -6.58 -1.71 5.98
CA VAL A 48 -6.83 -0.45 5.30
C VAL A 48 -8.21 0.11 5.64
N THR A 49 -8.24 1.39 6.00
CA THR A 49 -9.47 2.16 6.11
C THR A 49 -9.44 3.28 5.07
N LYS A 50 -10.45 3.32 4.20
CA LYS A 50 -10.64 4.41 3.26
C LYS A 50 -11.82 5.26 3.71
N LYS A 51 -11.57 6.56 3.93
CA LYS A 51 -12.59 7.53 4.28
C LYS A 51 -12.45 8.72 3.34
N ASN A 52 -13.44 8.95 2.49
CA ASN A 52 -13.39 9.96 1.43
C ASN A 52 -12.18 9.74 0.49
N GLU A 53 -11.27 10.72 0.42
CA GLU A 53 -10.03 10.67 -0.36
C GLU A 53 -8.80 10.26 0.47
N GLU A 54 -8.99 10.01 1.77
CA GLU A 54 -7.94 9.62 2.69
C GLU A 54 -7.88 8.09 2.83
N ILE A 55 -6.65 7.57 2.80
CA ILE A 55 -6.35 6.16 3.02
C ILE A 55 -5.46 6.08 4.26
N SER A 56 -5.95 5.42 5.29
CA SER A 56 -5.19 5.09 6.50
C SER A 56 -4.84 3.61 6.49
N VAL A 57 -3.59 3.28 6.81
CA VAL A 57 -3.10 1.90 6.83
C VAL A 57 -2.53 1.61 8.20
N ILE A 58 -3.16 0.69 8.93
CA ILE A 58 -2.68 0.24 10.22
C ILE A 58 -1.90 -1.04 10.01
N VAL A 59 -0.69 -1.11 10.55
CA VAL A 59 0.16 -2.32 10.51
C VAL A 59 0.37 -2.84 11.92
N GLN A 60 0.10 -4.12 12.13
CA GLN A 60 0.36 -4.80 13.41
C GLN A 60 1.41 -5.88 13.22
N GLY A 61 2.55 -5.72 13.88
CA GLY A 61 3.68 -6.66 13.81
C GLY A 61 3.75 -7.58 15.03
N ARG A 62 4.00 -8.87 14.79
CA ARG A 62 4.10 -9.90 15.82
C ARG A 62 5.29 -10.82 15.54
N SER A 63 6.33 -10.75 16.36
CA SER A 63 7.42 -11.75 16.44
C SER A 63 6.90 -13.10 16.95
N ASN A 64 7.43 -14.19 16.40
CA ASN A 64 7.22 -15.55 16.90
C ASN A 64 8.10 -15.85 18.11
N SER A 65 7.73 -16.85 18.92
CA SER A 65 8.36 -17.14 20.22
C SER A 65 9.89 -17.23 20.19
N VAL A 66 10.50 -17.82 19.15
CA VAL A 66 11.98 -17.93 19.05
C VAL A 66 12.64 -16.59 18.78
N VAL A 67 12.06 -15.79 17.87
CA VAL A 67 12.57 -14.45 17.57
C VAL A 67 12.26 -13.48 18.71
N ASP A 68 11.13 -13.66 19.40
CA ASP A 68 10.69 -12.85 20.55
C ASP A 68 11.70 -12.86 21.71
N LEU A 69 12.51 -13.93 21.83
CA LEU A 69 13.58 -14.03 22.84
C LEU A 69 14.69 -12.98 22.62
N PHE A 70 14.92 -12.59 21.37
CA PHE A 70 15.99 -11.65 21.00
C PHE A 70 15.43 -10.29 20.59
N PHE A 71 14.31 -10.29 19.88
CA PHE A 71 13.66 -9.12 19.30
C PHE A 71 12.15 -9.22 19.51
N LYS A 72 11.68 -8.61 20.59
CA LYS A 72 10.26 -8.57 20.91
C LYS A 72 9.56 -7.50 20.09
N ILE A 73 8.76 -7.94 19.11
CA ILE A 73 7.99 -7.06 18.22
C ILE A 73 6.51 -7.25 18.55
N ARG A 74 5.90 -6.21 19.11
CA ARG A 74 4.48 -6.11 19.47
C ARG A 74 3.96 -4.72 19.10
N ASP A 75 4.38 -4.24 17.93
CA ASP A 75 4.22 -2.86 17.55
C ASP A 75 3.01 -2.67 16.63
N ARG A 76 2.36 -1.53 16.79
CA ARG A 76 1.31 -1.03 15.90
C ARG A 76 1.81 0.26 15.26
N TYR A 77 1.77 0.30 13.94
CA TYR A 77 2.09 1.46 13.12
C TYR A 77 0.79 1.97 12.48
N GLU A 78 0.64 3.29 12.36
CA GLU A 78 -0.54 3.98 11.81
C GLU A 78 -0.12 4.99 10.75
#